data_AF-A0A6M3KB26-F1
#
_entry.id   AF-A0A6M3KB26-F1
#
_cell.length_a   1.000
_cell.length_b   1.000
_cell.length_c   1.000
_cell.angle_alpha   90.00
_cell.angle_beta   90.00
_cell.angle_gamma   90.00
#
_symmetry.space_group_name_H-M   'P 1'
#
loop_
_entity.id
_entity.type
_entity.pdbx_description
1 polymer ?
#
loop_
_entity_poly.entity_id
_entity_poly.type
_entity_poly.pdbx_seq_one_letter_code
_entity_poly.pdbx_strand_id
1 'polypeptide(L)' 'MTKKEIRTAVQEIKGTAHDPERAHVREDELYKSFITYVAKRDDQLGEKARLVLSVSEIEFERWCA' A
#
# COMPACT_ATOMS: atom_id res chain seq x y z
N MET A 1 7.40 -1.99 9.49
CA MET A 1 7.20 -3.04 8.49
C MET A 1 8.54 -3.68 8.16
N THR A 2 8.64 -4.96 8.41
CA THR A 2 9.82 -5.80 8.22
C THR A 2 9.69 -6.60 6.92
N LYS A 3 10.80 -7.14 6.43
CA LYS A 3 10.79 -8.04 5.27
C LYS A 3 9.93 -9.28 5.49
N LYS A 4 9.82 -9.77 6.73
CA LYS A 4 8.97 -10.93 7.07
C LYS A 4 7.49 -10.60 6.92
N GLU A 5 7.05 -9.47 7.47
CA GLU A 5 5.66 -9.00 7.35
C GLU A 5 5.27 -8.76 5.90
N ILE A 6 6.15 -8.15 5.10
CA ILE A 6 5.94 -7.95 3.65
C ILE A 6 5.77 -9.30 2.95
N ARG A 7 6.65 -10.28 3.22
CA ARG A 7 6.54 -11.62 2.63
C ARG A 7 5.25 -12.33 3.01
N THR A 8 4.82 -12.22 4.26
CA THR A 8 3.56 -12.80 4.72
C THR A 8 2.38 -12.18 3.96
N ALA A 9 2.29 -10.86 3.90
CA ALA A 9 1.22 -10.18 3.15
C ALA A 9 1.20 -10.57 1.67
N VAL A 10 2.37 -10.69 1.02
CA VAL A 10 2.47 -11.16 -0.37
C VAL A 10 1.94 -12.59 -0.54
N GLN A 11 2.19 -13.50 0.41
CA GLN A 11 1.65 -14.86 0.33
C GLN A 11 0.13 -14.89 0.56
N GLU A 12 -0.39 -14.06 1.46
CA GLU A 12 -1.83 -13.94 1.69
C GLU A 12 -2.54 -13.42 0.44
N ILE A 13 -2.01 -12.38 -0.22
CA ILE A 13 -2.56 -11.84 -1.49
C ILE A 13 -2.56 -12.90 -2.59
N LYS A 14 -1.49 -13.69 -2.70
CA LYS A 14 -1.44 -14.81 -3.65
C LYS A 14 -2.53 -15.85 -3.36
N GLY A 15 -2.83 -16.10 -2.09
CA GLY A 15 -3.92 -16.97 -1.68
C GLY A 15 -5.30 -16.46 -2.10
N THR A 16 -5.47 -15.15 -2.24
CA THR A 16 -6.72 -14.51 -2.70
C THR A 16 -6.80 -14.32 -4.21
N ALA A 17 -5.84 -14.82 -5.00
CA ALA A 17 -5.79 -14.59 -6.45
C ALA A 17 -7.01 -15.11 -7.24
N HIS A 18 -7.82 -15.99 -6.63
CA HIS A 18 -9.07 -16.47 -7.21
C HIS A 18 -10.24 -15.47 -7.09
N ASP A 19 -10.06 -14.39 -6.32
CA ASP A 19 -11.00 -13.30 -6.10
C ASP A 19 -10.28 -11.99 -6.45
N PRO A 20 -10.37 -11.53 -7.72
CA PRO A 20 -9.59 -10.39 -8.21
C PRO A 20 -9.89 -9.09 -7.47
N GLU A 21 -11.15 -8.81 -7.14
CA GLU A 21 -11.54 -7.61 -6.40
C GLU A 21 -10.87 -7.61 -5.02
N ARG A 22 -10.96 -8.72 -4.30
CA ARG A 22 -10.30 -8.85 -3.00
C ARG A 22 -8.79 -8.79 -3.12
N ALA A 23 -8.20 -9.37 -4.16
CA ALA A 23 -6.76 -9.32 -4.40
C ALA A 23 -6.30 -7.87 -4.64
N HIS A 24 -7.04 -7.08 -5.41
CA HIS A 24 -6.75 -5.65 -5.63
C HIS A 24 -6.85 -4.83 -4.33
N VAL A 25 -7.89 -5.03 -3.53
CA VAL A 25 -8.02 -4.35 -2.22
C VAL A 25 -6.82 -4.66 -1.32
N ARG A 26 -6.42 -5.93 -1.25
CA ARG A 26 -5.27 -6.35 -0.41
C ARG A 26 -3.93 -5.86 -0.94
N GLU A 27 -3.79 -5.76 -2.26
CA GLU A 27 -2.62 -5.17 -2.91
C GLU A 27 -2.50 -3.67 -2.52
N ASP A 28 -3.57 -2.91 -2.67
CA ASP A 28 -3.61 -1.49 -2.30
C ASP A 28 -3.32 -1.28 -0.81
N GLU A 29 -3.89 -2.11 0.06
CA GLU A 29 -3.61 -2.11 1.50
C GLU A 29 -2.12 -2.33 1.79
N LEU A 30 -1.48 -3.28 1.11
CA LEU A 30 -0.04 -3.56 1.28
C LEU A 30 0.80 -2.35 0.85
N TYR A 31 0.51 -1.76 -0.31
CA TYR A 31 1.23 -0.58 -0.78
C TYR A 31 1.06 0.60 0.17
N LYS A 32 -0.18 0.89 0.60
CA LYS A 32 -0.47 1.97 1.55
C LYS A 32 0.23 1.74 2.89
N SER A 33 0.21 0.52 3.40
CA SER A 33 0.87 0.15 4.67
C SER A 33 2.39 0.33 4.58
N PHE A 34 3.00 -0.11 3.48
CA PHE A 34 4.43 0.06 3.25
C PHE A 34 4.83 1.54 3.17
N ILE A 35 4.13 2.34 2.37
CA ILE A 35 4.41 3.77 2.23
C ILE A 35 4.20 4.49 3.57
N THR A 36 3.14 4.16 4.32
CA THR A 36 2.89 4.68 5.67
C THR A 36 4.03 4.33 6.63
N TYR A 37 4.59 3.12 6.54
CA TYR A 37 5.76 2.75 7.32
C TYR A 37 7.00 3.57 6.93
N VAL A 38 7.24 3.78 5.63
CA VAL A 38 8.36 4.60 5.13
C VAL A 38 8.20 6.06 5.56
N ALA A 39 6.98 6.59 5.58
CA ALA A 39 6.66 7.95 5.99
C ALA A 39 7.01 8.27 7.46
N LYS A 40 7.27 7.26 8.30
CA LYS A 40 7.74 7.44 9.69
C LYS A 40 9.23 7.82 9.79
N ARG A 41 9.98 7.70 8.69
CA ARG A 41 11.39 8.09 8.65
C ARG A 41 11.53 9.61 8.70
N ASP A 42 12.59 10.07 9.33
CA ASP A 42 12.97 11.49 9.40
C ASP A 42 14.10 11.81 8.43
N ASP A 43 13.92 11.42 7.17
CA ASP A 43 14.86 11.66 6.08
C ASP A 43 14.11 11.97 4.77
N GLN A 44 14.87 12.25 3.72
CA GLN A 44 14.34 12.56 2.40
C GLN A 44 13.41 11.45 1.85
N LEU A 45 13.61 10.19 2.24
CA LEU A 45 12.76 9.09 1.84
C LEU A 45 11.41 9.13 2.57
N GLY A 46 11.42 9.46 3.87
CA GLY A 46 10.20 9.72 4.65
C GLY A 46 9.39 10.90 4.13
N GLU A 47 10.05 12.00 3.75
CA GLU A 47 9.41 13.17 3.13
C GLU A 47 8.70 12.81 1.81
N LYS A 48 9.41 12.09 0.93
CA LYS A 48 8.83 11.60 -0.32
C LYS A 48 7.61 10.70 -0.08
N ALA A 49 7.67 9.82 0.91
CA ALA A 49 6.55 8.94 1.24
C ALA A 49 5.33 9.73 1.76
N ARG A 50 5.54 10.78 2.58
CA ARG A 50 4.45 11.68 3.02
C ARG A 50 3.82 12.41 1.84
N LEU A 51 4.63 12.91 0.91
CA LEU A 51 4.15 13.57 -0.31
C LEU A 51 3.35 12.61 -1.20
N VAL A 52 3.75 11.34 -1.33
CA VAL A 52 2.98 10.34 -2.07
C VAL A 52 1.64 10.06 -1.37
N LEU A 53 1.60 10.00 -0.04
CA LEU A 53 0.37 9.75 0.71
C LEU A 53 -0.67 10.87 0.57
N SER A 54 -0.25 12.12 0.32
CA SER A 54 -1.20 13.23 0.11
C SER A 54 -2.03 13.07 -1.17
N VAL A 55 -1.65 12.18 -2.10
CA VAL A 55 -2.50 11.84 -3.26
C VAL A 55 -3.84 11.24 -2.83
N SER A 56 -3.90 10.61 -1.65
CA SER A 56 -5.16 10.10 -1.09
C SER A 56 -6.16 11.19 -0.68
N GLU A 57 -5.71 12.44 -0.57
CA GLU A 57 -6.54 13.62 -0.27
C GLU A 57 -7.08 14.30 -1.54
N ILE A 58 -6.60 13.88 -2.73
CA ILE A 58 -7.08 14.40 -4.01
C ILE A 58 -8.40 13.70 -4.34
N GLU A 59 -9.47 14.47 -4.48
CA GLU A 59 -10.73 13.98 -5.03
C GLU A 59 -10.60 13.85 -6.56
N PHE A 60 -10.67 12.61 -7.05
CA PHE A 60 -10.81 12.34 -8.47
C PHE A 60 -11.68 11.10 -8.67
N GLU A 61 -12.45 11.08 -9.77
CA GLU A 61 -13.26 9.93 -10.14
C GLU A 61 -12.33 8.74 -10.43
N ARG A 62 -12.43 7.70 -9.59
CA ARG A 62 -11.77 6.43 -9.84
C ARG A 62 -12.69 5.60 -10.72
N TRP A 63 -12.36 5.47 -12.01
CA TRP A 63 -13.00 4.48 -12.86
C TRP A 63 -12.61 3.10 -12.36
N CYS A 64 -13.59 2.44 -11.72
CA CYS A 64 -13.53 1.12 -11.09
C CYS A 64 -12.66 1.06 -9.82
N ALA A 65 -13.28 1.35 -8.67
CA ALA A 65 -12.94 0.72 -7.40
C ALA A 65 -13.91 -0.45 -7.14
#